data_AF-N4W9P9-F1
#
_entry.id   AF-N4W9P9-F1
#
_cell.length_a   1.000
_cell.length_b   1.000
_cell.length_c   1.000
_cell.angle_alpha   90.00
_cell.angle_beta   90.00
_cell.angle_gamma   90.00
#
_symmetry.space_group_name_H-M   'P 1'
#
loop_
_entity.id
_entity.type
_entity.pdbx_description
1 polymer ?
#
loop_
_entity_poly.entity_id
_entity_poly.type
_entity_poly.pdbx_seq_one_letter_code
_entity_poly.pdbx_strand_id
1 'polypeptide(L)' 'MKESLLRRVPLHHLMDLKIDYSFKQLFGTEKNKEITVVFLNAILDRSGRNTIKDISFQNTEQVVNTKRINSHD' A
#
# COMPACT_ATOMS: atom_id res chain seq x y z
N MET A 1 -3.14 18.83 22.43
CA MET A 1 -4.04 17.82 21.84
C MET A 1 -3.91 17.92 20.32
N LYS A 2 -3.31 16.93 19.64
CA LYS A 2 -3.11 16.97 18.18
C LYS A 2 -4.46 16.78 17.50
N GLU A 3 -5.01 17.86 16.97
CA GLU A 3 -6.23 17.84 16.17
C GLU A 3 -6.05 16.88 14.99
N SER A 4 -6.92 15.87 14.91
CA SER A 4 -6.90 14.86 13.87
C SER A 4 -7.28 15.49 12.53
N LEU A 5 -6.28 15.77 11.70
CA LEU A 5 -6.44 16.23 10.31
C LEU A 5 -7.36 15.32 9.47
N LEU A 6 -7.58 14.09 9.95
CA LEU A 6 -8.44 13.08 9.34
C LEU A 6 -9.95 13.33 9.52
N ARG A 7 -10.39 14.18 10.45
CA ARG A 7 -11.83 14.40 10.71
C ARG A 7 -12.57 15.19 9.62
N ARG A 8 -11.86 15.84 8.68
CA ARG A 8 -12.44 16.75 7.69
C ARG A 8 -12.60 16.16 6.29
N VAL A 9 -12.14 14.93 6.04
CA VAL A 9 -12.29 14.30 4.72
C VAL A 9 -13.54 13.44 4.70
N PRO A 10 -14.55 13.72 3.85
CA PRO A 10 -15.73 12.88 3.72
C PRO A 10 -15.35 11.47 3.29
N LEU A 11 -15.89 10.44 3.95
CA LEU A 11 -15.57 9.03 3.65
C LEU A 11 -15.77 8.65 2.18
N HIS A 12 -16.73 9.27 1.48
CA HIS A 12 -16.97 9.04 0.05
C HIS A 12 -15.85 9.54 -0.86
N HIS A 13 -15.08 10.55 -0.41
CA HIS A 13 -13.90 11.03 -1.14
C HIS A 13 -12.69 10.11 -0.95
N LEU A 14 -12.68 9.25 0.07
CA LEU A 14 -11.62 8.24 0.25
C LEU A 14 -11.85 6.99 -0.61
N MET A 15 -13.05 6.87 -1.23
CA MET A 15 -13.41 5.81 -2.18
C MET A 15 -13.41 6.31 -3.63
N ASP A 16 -12.69 7.40 -3.94
CA ASP A 16 -12.47 7.82 -5.32
C ASP A 16 -11.47 6.87 -5.98
N LEU A 17 -11.85 6.25 -7.09
CA LEU A 17 -10.98 5.40 -7.91
C LEU A 17 -9.68 6.10 -8.29
N LYS A 18 -9.71 7.42 -8.48
CA LYS A 18 -8.51 8.21 -8.78
C LYS A 18 -7.55 8.24 -7.60
N ILE A 19 -8.08 8.31 -6.39
CA ILE A 19 -7.28 8.30 -5.17
C ILE A 19 -6.68 6.90 -4.98
N ASP A 20 -7.47 5.84 -5.11
CA ASP A 20 -6.96 4.46 -5.05
C ASP A 20 -5.84 4.20 -6.06
N TYR A 21 -6.05 4.58 -7.33
CA TYR A 21 -5.05 4.44 -8.38
C TYR A 21 -3.77 5.23 -8.09
N SER A 22 -3.90 6.48 -7.63
CA SER A 22 -2.76 7.33 -7.31
C SER A 22 -1.97 6.77 -6.13
N PHE A 23 -2.65 6.27 -5.10
CA PHE A 23 -2.02 5.61 -3.96
C PHE A 23 -1.26 4.35 -4.39
N LYS A 24 -1.85 3.50 -5.24
CA LYS A 24 -1.16 2.32 -5.80
C LYS A 24 0.05 2.70 -6.64
N GLN A 25 -0.05 3.74 -7.47
CA GLN A 25 1.07 4.16 -8.31
C GLN A 25 2.21 4.76 -7.47
N LEU A 26 1.88 5.56 -6.46
CA LEU A 26 2.85 6.19 -5.56
C LEU A 26 3.51 5.19 -4.62
N PHE A 27 2.76 4.27 -4.02
CA PHE A 27 3.26 3.43 -2.92
C PHE A 27 3.34 1.94 -3.24
N GLY A 28 2.61 1.47 -4.24
CA GLY A 28 2.45 0.04 -4.57
C GLY A 28 3.31 -0.45 -5.74
N THR A 29 4.34 0.30 -6.14
CA THR A 29 5.26 -0.09 -7.22
C THR A 29 6.69 -0.25 -6.73
N GLU A 30 7.41 -1.24 -7.25
CA GLU A 30 8.83 -1.47 -6.90
C GLU A 30 9.72 -0.25 -7.19
N LYS A 31 9.39 0.53 -8.24
CA LYS A 31 10.12 1.76 -8.58
C LYS A 31 10.06 2.80 -7.45
N ASN A 32 8.96 2.83 -6.70
CA ASN A 32 8.71 3.81 -5.65
C ASN A 32 8.93 3.21 -4.24
N LYS A 33 9.62 2.08 -4.14
CA LYS A 33 9.86 1.38 -2.88
C LYS A 33 10.49 2.24 -1.80
N GLU A 34 11.46 3.09 -2.15
CA GLU A 34 12.17 3.95 -1.20
C GLU A 34 11.24 4.96 -0.54
N ILE A 35 10.39 5.64 -1.33
CA ILE A 35 9.43 6.60 -0.78
C ILE A 35 8.38 5.90 0.08
N THR A 36 7.96 4.68 -0.27
CA THR A 36 7.08 3.86 0.57
C THR A 36 7.73 3.50 1.91
N VAL A 37 9.01 3.13 1.92
CA VAL A 37 9.74 2.84 3.17
C VAL A 37 9.83 4.07 4.06
N VAL A 38 10.16 5.24 3.51
CA VAL A 38 10.21 6.51 4.27
C VAL A 38 8.84 6.85 4.83
N PHE A 39 7.79 6.75 4.00
CA PHE A 39 6.41 7.02 4.42
C PHE A 39 5.97 6.09 5.56
N LEU A 40 6.22 4.78 5.43
CA LEU A 40 5.87 3.80 6.46
C LEU A 40 6.61 4.05 7.77
N ASN A 41 7.91 4.37 7.71
CA ASN A 41 8.66 4.72 8.92
C ASN A 41 8.09 5.98 9.61
N ALA A 42 7.66 6.98 8.84
CA ALA A 42 7.07 8.20 9.38
C ALA A 42 5.70 7.97 10.03
N ILE A 43 4.79 7.22 9.38
CA ILE A 43 3.44 7.00 9.92
C ILE A 43 3.40 5.98 11.07
N LEU A 44 4.35 5.03 11.09
CA LEU A 44 4.47 4.01 12.14
C LEU A 44 5.40 4.44 13.28
N ASP A 45 5.91 5.69 13.24
CA ASP A 45 6.86 6.26 14.21
C ASP A 45 8.06 5.35 14.47
N ARG A 46 8.60 4.75 13.39
CA ARG A 46 9.75 3.84 13.48
C ARG A 46 11.04 4.62 13.25
N SER A 47 11.91 4.61 14.25
CA SER A 47 13.19 5.30 14.26
C SER A 47 14.32 4.44 14.86
N GLY A 48 15.56 4.90 14.71
CA GLY A 48 16.74 4.22 15.25
C GLY A 48 16.92 2.81 14.71
N ARG A 49 17.02 1.81 15.59
CA ARG A 49 17.25 0.41 15.18
C ARG A 49 16.01 -0.29 14.63
N ASN A 50 14.83 0.29 14.83
CA ASN A 50 13.54 -0.32 14.47
C ASN A 50 13.01 0.14 13.10
N THR A 51 13.78 0.96 12.36
CA THR A 51 13.39 1.42 11.02
C THR A 51 13.22 0.24 10.07
N ILE A 52 12.16 0.28 9.27
CA ILE A 52 11.98 -0.56 8.10
C ILE A 52 13.11 -0.20 7.11
N LYS A 53 13.87 -1.22 6.69
CA LYS A 53 14.96 -1.06 5.71
C LYS A 53 14.55 -1.47 4.31
N ASP A 54 13.63 -2.42 4.22
CA ASP A 54 13.18 -2.98 2.96
C ASP A 54 11.74 -3.51 3.10
N ILE A 55 11.04 -3.60 1.98
CA ILE A 55 9.68 -4.14 1.87
C ILE A 55 9.59 -5.05 0.64
N SER A 56 8.54 -5.83 0.50
CA SER A 56 8.23 -6.51 -0.76
C SER A 56 6.74 -6.38 -1.05
N PHE A 57 6.40 -6.19 -2.32
CA PHE A 57 5.00 -6.10 -2.72
C PHE A 57 4.46 -7.49 -3.04
N GLN A 58 3.41 -7.89 -2.31
CA GLN A 58 2.62 -9.08 -2.64
C GLN A 58 1.46 -8.64 -3.51
N ASN A 59 1.35 -9.15 -4.73
CA ASN A 59 0.22 -8.84 -5.59
C ASN A 59 -1.02 -9.63 -5.13
N THR A 60 -1.92 -8.96 -4.41
CA THR A 60 -3.16 -9.56 -3.89
C THR A 60 -4.34 -9.40 -4.84
N GLU A 61 -4.21 -8.56 -5.88
CA GLU A 61 -5.25 -8.31 -6.88
C GLU A 61 -5.22 -9.35 -8.02
N GLN A 62 -4.11 -10.09 -8.16
CA GLN A 62 -4.03 -11.24 -9.05
C GLN A 62 -4.43 -12.55 -8.33
N VAL A 63 -5.72 -12.71 -8.04
CA VAL A 63 -6.30 -14.06 -7.96
C VAL A 63 -6.55 -14.53 -9.39
N VAL A 64 -5.48 -14.94 -10.08
CA VAL A 64 -5.66 -15.80 -11.25
C VAL A 64 -5.98 -17.19 -10.71
N ASN A 65 -7.15 -17.72 -11.08
CA ASN A 65 -7.53 -19.11 -10.85
C ASN A 65 -6.51 -20.07 -11.52
N THR A 66 -5.37 -20.33 -10.90
CA THR A 66 -4.41 -21.36 -11.31
C THR A 66 -4.67 -22.68 -10.58
N LYS A 67 -5.95 -23.06 -10.48
CA LYS A 67 -6.37 -24.42 -10.10
C LYS A 67 -7.36 -24.99 -11.11
N ARG A 68 -7.19 -24.76 -12.42
CA ARG A 68 -7.89 -25.49 -13.49
C ARG A 68 -7.07 -25.56 -14.77
N ILE A 69 -5.97 -26.29 -14.76
CA ILE A 69 -5.48 -27.11 -15.89
C ILE A 69 -4.37 -27.99 -15.31
N ASN A 70 -4.67 -29.27 -15.12
CA ASN A 70 -3.80 -30.45 -15.04
C ASN A 70 -4.66 -31.58 -14.45
N SER A 71 -5.76 -31.84 -15.15
CA SER A 71 -6.60 -33.00 -14.97
C SER A 71 -7.15 -33.29 -16.36
N HIS A 72 -6.36 -34.02 -17.15
CA HIS A 72 -6.67 -34.83 -18.34
C HIS A 72 -5.42 -34.87 -19.24
N ASP A 73 -4.55 -35.86 -19.00
CA ASP A 73 -4.30 -36.99 -19.91
C ASP A 73 -3.14 -37.84 -19.37
#